data_AF-A0A645F901-F1
#
_entry.id   AF-A0A645F901-F1
#
_cell.length_a   1.000
_cell.length_b   1.000
_cell.length_c   1.000
_cell.angle_alpha   90.00
_cell.angle_beta   90.00
_cell.angle_gamma   90.00
#
_symmetry.space_group_name_H-M   'P 1'
#
loop_
_entity.id
_entity.type
_entity.pdbx_description
1 polymer ?
#
loop_
_entity_poly.entity_id
_entity_poly.type
_entity_poly.pdbx_seq_one_letter_code
_entity_poly.pdbx_strand_id
1 'polypeptide(L)'
;MVNLEKVFREYRKSRIAEDAIKQQAELYRGYLVKQSGQLARLKKEAEELRESARNPALEEADRTRLGADAVIKAREIAAKEAELQLYAAERTRTMREVEQKKREEIMVDIYKEIDRRAAAEGFHFVLDSSGKTMNEQPTVLRFPASCDLTEAVIRELNRTMTEERKPEAPQPSAETTK
;
A
#
# COMPACT_ATOMS: atom_id res chain seq x y z
N MET A 1 25.45 -10.44 13.08
CA MET A 1 24.45 -10.97 12.11
C MET A 1 23.09 -10.46 12.50
N VAL A 2 22.26 -10.10 11.52
CA VAL A 2 20.85 -9.74 11.74
C VAL A 2 20.03 -10.33 10.61
N ASN A 3 18.88 -10.92 10.89
CA ASN A 3 17.91 -11.30 9.87
C ASN A 3 16.96 -10.11 9.62
N LEU A 4 17.25 -9.28 8.62
CA LEU A 4 16.47 -8.06 8.37
C LEU A 4 15.01 -8.35 7.99
N GLU A 5 14.75 -9.41 7.23
CA GLU A 5 13.39 -9.84 6.89
C GLU A 5 12.56 -10.13 8.15
N LYS A 6 13.13 -10.87 9.11
CA LYS A 6 12.48 -11.18 10.39
C LYS A 6 12.28 -9.92 11.23
N VAL A 7 13.31 -9.08 11.36
CA VAL A 7 13.21 -7.82 12.10
C VAL A 7 12.10 -6.95 11.52
N PHE A 8 12.06 -6.75 10.21
CA PHE A 8 11.04 -5.95 9.55
C PHE A 8 9.65 -6.52 9.81
N ARG A 9 9.45 -7.84 9.66
CA ARG A 9 8.16 -8.51 9.87
C ARG A 9 7.66 -8.45 11.32
N GLU A 10 8.55 -8.55 12.29
CA GLU A 10 8.20 -8.61 13.72
C GLU A 10 8.25 -7.25 14.43
N TYR A 11 8.78 -6.22 13.78
CA TYR A 11 8.67 -4.86 14.25
C TYR A 11 7.22 -4.36 14.09
N ARG A 12 6.61 -3.96 15.22
CA ARG A 12 5.20 -3.57 15.30
C ARG A 12 4.88 -2.37 14.41
N LYS A 13 5.80 -1.41 14.25
CA LYS A 13 5.61 -0.27 13.34
C LYS A 13 5.44 -0.72 11.89
N SER A 14 6.18 -1.74 11.46
CA SER A 14 6.02 -2.34 10.13
C SER A 14 4.65 -2.95 9.94
N ARG A 15 4.17 -3.73 10.91
CA ARG A 15 2.83 -4.35 10.86
C ARG A 15 1.72 -3.31 10.76
N ILE A 16 1.83 -2.23 11.55
CA ILE A 16 0.85 -1.12 11.49
C ILE A 16 0.87 -0.45 10.12
N ALA A 17 2.05 -0.22 9.55
CA ALA A 17 2.17 0.36 8.22
C ALA A 17 1.59 -0.57 7.13
N GLU A 18 1.88 -1.87 7.21
CA GLU A 18 1.35 -2.88 6.28
C GLU A 18 -0.18 -2.98 6.37
N ASP A 19 -0.74 -3.01 7.58
CA ASP A 19 -2.19 -3.01 7.80
C ASP A 19 -2.84 -1.74 7.23
N ALA A 20 -2.23 -0.58 7.41
CA ALA A 20 -2.72 0.69 6.86
C ALA A 20 -2.70 0.70 5.32
N ILE A 21 -1.61 0.23 4.71
CA ILE A 21 -1.48 0.11 3.25
C ILE A 21 -2.52 -0.87 2.71
N LYS A 22 -2.71 -2.01 3.38
CA LYS A 22 -3.71 -3.01 2.99
C LYS A 22 -5.14 -2.46 3.06
N GLN A 23 -5.47 -1.73 4.11
CA GLN A 23 -6.79 -1.07 4.23
C GLN A 23 -7.01 -0.06 3.10
N GLN A 24 -6.00 0.74 2.76
CA GLN A 24 -6.08 1.68 1.63
C GLN A 24 -6.25 0.95 0.29
N ALA A 25 -5.53 -0.16 0.09
CA ALA A 25 -5.65 -0.98 -1.11
C ALA A 25 -7.04 -1.60 -1.26
N GLU A 26 -7.65 -2.07 -0.16
CA GLU A 26 -9.03 -2.60 -0.18
C GLU A 26 -10.06 -1.52 -0.49
N LEU A 27 -9.91 -0.30 0.04
CA LEU A 27 -10.78 0.83 -0.30
C LEU A 27 -10.71 1.17 -1.79
N TYR A 28 -9.49 1.24 -2.33
CA TYR A 28 -9.24 1.46 -3.76
C TYR A 28 -9.85 0.35 -4.62
N ARG A 29 -9.62 -0.92 -4.25
CA ARG A 29 -10.18 -2.08 -4.95
C ARG A 29 -11.71 -2.03 -4.93
N GLY A 30 -12.31 -1.73 -3.79
CA GLY A 30 -13.75 -1.57 -3.65
C GLY A 30 -14.32 -0.47 -4.53
N TYR A 31 -13.63 0.67 -4.64
CA TYR A 31 -14.00 1.75 -5.56
C TYR A 31 -13.94 1.29 -7.02
N LEU A 32 -12.86 0.65 -7.46
CA LEU A 32 -12.74 0.14 -8.83
C LEU A 32 -13.79 -0.90 -9.18
N VAL A 33 -14.13 -1.81 -8.26
CA VAL A 33 -15.19 -2.80 -8.46
C VAL A 33 -16.54 -2.11 -8.66
N LYS A 34 -16.87 -1.11 -7.84
CA LYS A 34 -18.11 -0.33 -7.99
C LYS A 34 -18.17 0.38 -9.35
N GLN A 35 -17.08 1.05 -9.75
CA GLN A 35 -17.03 1.77 -11.02
C GLN A 35 -17.08 0.82 -12.23
N SER A 36 -16.40 -0.33 -12.15
CA SER A 36 -16.45 -1.37 -13.19
C SER A 36 -17.87 -1.93 -13.33
N GLY A 37 -18.58 -2.11 -12.21
CA GLY A 37 -20.00 -2.51 -12.23
C GLY A 37 -20.92 -1.47 -12.87
N GLN A 38 -20.69 -0.18 -12.61
CA GLN A 38 -21.42 0.92 -13.29
C GLN A 38 -21.13 0.93 -14.79
N LEU A 39 -19.86 0.80 -15.17
CA LEU A 39 -19.45 0.74 -16.58
C LEU A 39 -20.09 -0.45 -17.31
N ALA A 40 -20.15 -1.62 -16.66
CA ALA A 40 -20.81 -2.79 -17.22
C ALA A 40 -22.32 -2.56 -17.47
N ARG A 41 -23.00 -1.85 -16.57
CA ARG A 41 -24.42 -1.47 -16.76
C ARG A 41 -24.59 -0.50 -17.92
N LEU A 42 -23.76 0.54 -18.00
CA LEU A 42 -23.80 1.51 -19.11
C LEU A 42 -23.58 0.81 -20.46
N LYS A 43 -22.62 -0.13 -20.53
CA LYS A 43 -22.39 -0.94 -21.74
C LYS A 43 -23.61 -1.75 -22.13
N LYS A 44 -24.26 -2.40 -21.16
CA LYS A 44 -25.49 -3.18 -21.41
C LYS A 44 -26.62 -2.29 -21.94
N GLU A 45 -26.86 -1.16 -21.29
CA GLU A 45 -27.90 -0.22 -21.73
C GLU A 45 -27.61 0.38 -23.12
N ALA A 46 -26.34 0.66 -23.43
CA ALA A 46 -25.96 1.14 -24.76
C ALA A 46 -26.20 0.07 -25.84
N GLU A 47 -25.99 -1.21 -25.51
CA GLU A 47 -26.27 -2.31 -26.43
C GLU A 47 -27.78 -2.49 -26.65
N GLU A 48 -28.58 -2.45 -25.58
CA GLU A 48 -30.05 -2.53 -25.68
C GLU A 48 -30.64 -1.39 -26.55
N LEU A 49 -30.09 -0.17 -26.44
CA LEU A 49 -30.48 0.95 -27.30
C LEU A 49 -30.12 0.71 -28.77
N ARG A 50 -28.94 0.14 -29.05
CA ARG A 50 -28.50 -0.19 -30.41
C ARG A 50 -29.36 -1.28 -31.03
N GLU A 51 -29.68 -2.32 -30.27
CA GLU A 51 -30.57 -3.39 -30.72
C GLU A 51 -31.97 -2.86 -31.00
N SER A 52 -32.51 -2.04 -30.08
CA SER A 52 -33.82 -1.40 -30.25
C SER A 52 -33.88 -0.48 -31.46
N ALA A 53 -32.82 0.30 -31.71
CA ALA A 53 -32.72 1.17 -32.90
C ALA A 53 -32.75 0.39 -34.24
N ARG A 54 -32.43 -0.91 -34.22
CA ARG A 54 -32.47 -1.79 -35.40
C ARG A 54 -33.79 -2.54 -35.55
N ASN A 55 -34.74 -2.38 -34.62
CA ASN A 55 -36.01 -3.10 -34.66
C ASN A 55 -36.90 -2.58 -35.80
N PRO A 56 -37.18 -3.38 -36.85
CA PRO A 56 -37.97 -2.94 -38.00
C PRO A 56 -39.44 -2.68 -37.67
N ALA A 57 -39.92 -3.11 -36.49
CA ALA A 57 -41.28 -2.84 -36.02
C ALA A 57 -41.47 -1.43 -35.43
N LEU A 58 -40.38 -0.64 -35.27
CA LEU A 58 -40.43 0.73 -34.80
C LEU A 58 -40.42 1.75 -35.95
N GLU A 59 -41.09 2.88 -35.72
CA GLU A 59 -41.08 4.03 -36.61
C GLU A 59 -39.66 4.57 -36.84
N GLU A 60 -39.40 5.12 -38.04
CA GLU A 60 -38.08 5.63 -38.43
C GLU A 60 -37.57 6.73 -37.48
N ALA A 61 -38.48 7.59 -37.01
CA ALA A 61 -38.16 8.65 -36.06
C ALA A 61 -37.70 8.10 -34.70
N ASP A 62 -38.35 7.04 -34.21
CA ASP A 62 -37.97 6.38 -32.94
C ASP A 62 -36.64 5.65 -33.07
N ARG A 63 -36.41 4.96 -34.19
CA ARG A 63 -35.11 4.31 -34.50
C ARG A 63 -33.98 5.32 -34.57
N THR A 64 -34.21 6.47 -35.21
CA THR A 64 -33.23 7.56 -35.30
C THR A 64 -32.89 8.12 -33.91
N ARG A 65 -33.90 8.36 -33.05
CA ARG A 65 -33.69 8.82 -31.67
C ARG A 65 -32.88 7.81 -30.86
N LEU A 66 -33.26 6.53 -30.86
CA LEU A 66 -32.54 5.47 -30.14
C LEU A 66 -31.09 5.33 -30.63
N GLY A 67 -30.86 5.48 -31.94
CA GLY A 67 -29.52 5.51 -32.51
C GLY A 67 -28.67 6.69 -32.00
N ALA A 68 -29.26 7.89 -31.90
CA ALA A 68 -28.60 9.06 -31.33
C ALA A 68 -28.27 8.86 -29.84
N ASP A 69 -29.22 8.35 -29.05
CA ASP A 69 -29.03 8.04 -27.62
C ASP A 69 -27.91 7.00 -27.42
N ALA A 70 -27.85 5.97 -28.27
CA ALA A 70 -26.76 4.99 -28.26
C ALA A 70 -25.38 5.59 -28.54
N VAL A 71 -25.30 6.59 -29.44
CA VAL A 71 -24.04 7.32 -29.71
C VAL A 71 -23.62 8.17 -28.51
N ILE A 72 -24.58 8.83 -27.84
CA ILE A 72 -24.33 9.59 -26.61
C ILE A 72 -23.78 8.65 -25.53
N LYS A 73 -24.45 7.53 -25.24
CA LYS A 73 -23.97 6.55 -24.25
C LYS A 73 -22.61 5.96 -24.61
N ALA A 74 -22.32 5.73 -25.89
CA ALA A 74 -21.00 5.25 -26.31
C ALA A 74 -19.88 6.24 -25.98
N ARG A 75 -20.13 7.55 -26.10
CA ARG A 75 -19.17 8.59 -25.69
C ARG A 75 -18.98 8.62 -24.18
N GLU A 76 -20.06 8.48 -23.41
CA GLU A 76 -20.00 8.40 -21.95
C GLU A 76 -19.19 7.19 -21.47
N ILE A 77 -19.41 6.02 -22.10
CA ILE A 77 -18.63 4.80 -21.83
C ILE A 77 -17.14 5.04 -22.09
N ALA A 78 -16.79 5.59 -23.25
CA ALA A 78 -15.39 5.85 -23.59
C ALA A 78 -14.72 6.84 -22.62
N ALA A 79 -15.44 7.89 -22.21
CA ALA A 79 -14.95 8.84 -21.21
C ALA A 79 -14.73 8.17 -19.84
N LYS A 80 -15.70 7.36 -19.39
CA LYS A 80 -15.63 6.60 -18.13
C LYS A 80 -14.49 5.57 -18.14
N GLU A 81 -14.24 4.91 -19.27
CA GLU A 81 -13.12 3.98 -19.44
C GLU A 81 -11.77 4.68 -19.30
N ALA A 82 -11.60 5.82 -19.98
CA ALA A 82 -10.39 6.62 -19.90
C ALA A 82 -10.15 7.13 -18.47
N GLU A 83 -11.20 7.63 -17.79
CA GLU A 83 -11.15 8.07 -16.40
C GLU A 83 -10.69 6.93 -15.48
N LEU A 84 -11.26 5.72 -15.62
CA LEU A 84 -10.91 4.59 -14.79
C LEU A 84 -9.48 4.08 -15.02
N GLN A 85 -9.01 4.08 -16.26
CA GLN A 85 -7.63 3.72 -16.58
C GLN A 85 -6.64 4.70 -15.96
N LEU A 86 -6.90 6.01 -16.10
CA LEU A 86 -6.07 7.05 -15.50
C LEU A 86 -6.04 6.94 -13.98
N TYR A 87 -7.23 6.81 -13.36
CA TYR A 87 -7.36 6.65 -11.92
C TYR A 87 -6.61 5.41 -11.42
N ALA A 88 -6.71 4.28 -12.11
CA ALA A 88 -6.02 3.06 -11.71
C ALA A 88 -4.49 3.20 -11.81
N ALA A 89 -3.98 3.83 -12.86
CA ALA A 89 -2.56 4.07 -13.05
C ALA A 89 -2.00 5.01 -11.98
N GLU A 90 -2.69 6.14 -11.72
CA GLU A 90 -2.30 7.11 -10.69
C GLU A 90 -2.29 6.47 -9.30
N ARG A 91 -3.36 5.77 -8.93
CA ARG A 91 -3.44 5.12 -7.61
C ARG A 91 -2.40 4.04 -7.41
N THR A 92 -2.10 3.25 -8.44
CA THR A 92 -1.03 2.25 -8.35
C THR A 92 0.31 2.91 -8.10
N ARG A 93 0.61 4.02 -8.79
CA ARG A 93 1.84 4.77 -8.59
C ARG A 93 1.92 5.36 -7.17
N THR A 94 0.89 6.08 -6.75
CA THR A 94 0.86 6.71 -5.42
C THR A 94 0.99 5.66 -4.31
N MET A 95 0.36 4.49 -4.45
CA MET A 95 0.47 3.43 -3.44
C MET A 95 1.87 2.85 -3.35
N ARG A 96 2.55 2.64 -4.48
CA ARG A 96 3.97 2.23 -4.48
C ARG A 96 4.86 3.27 -3.82
N GLU A 97 4.64 4.55 -4.09
CA GLU A 97 5.40 5.65 -3.47
C GLU A 97 5.19 5.70 -1.95
N VAL A 98 3.95 5.55 -1.49
CA VAL A 98 3.61 5.49 -0.05
C VAL A 98 4.24 4.27 0.61
N GLU A 99 4.14 3.09 -0.01
CA GLU A 99 4.73 1.85 0.48
C GLU A 99 6.25 1.97 0.61
N GLN A 100 6.92 2.45 -0.44
CA GLN A 100 8.37 2.64 -0.45
C GLN A 100 8.82 3.63 0.63
N LYS A 101 8.14 4.78 0.75
CA LYS A 101 8.45 5.78 1.79
C LYS A 101 8.29 5.21 3.19
N LYS A 102 7.20 4.48 3.45
CA LYS A 102 6.97 3.85 4.76
C LYS A 102 8.04 2.80 5.06
N ARG A 103 8.42 2.00 4.07
CA ARG A 103 9.51 1.02 4.18
C ARG A 103 10.83 1.70 4.54
N GLU A 104 11.19 2.78 3.87
CA GLU A 104 12.40 3.57 4.16
C GLU A 104 12.40 4.13 5.58
N GLU A 105 11.29 4.75 6.00
CA GLU A 105 11.11 5.26 7.38
C GLU A 105 11.33 4.16 8.42
N ILE A 106 10.79 2.96 8.18
CA ILE A 106 10.97 1.80 9.07
C ILE A 106 12.42 1.30 9.07
N MET A 107 13.06 1.21 7.90
CA MET A 107 14.43 0.73 7.79
C MET A 107 15.42 1.66 8.50
N VAL A 108 15.16 2.98 8.50
CA VAL A 108 15.96 3.95 9.27
C VAL A 108 15.93 3.62 10.77
N ASP A 109 14.78 3.30 11.33
CA ASP A 109 14.67 2.91 12.75
C ASP A 109 15.44 1.61 13.03
N ILE A 110 15.30 0.63 12.15
CA ILE A 110 15.98 -0.67 12.25
C ILE A 110 17.51 -0.49 12.23
N TYR A 111 18.03 0.29 11.26
CA TYR A 111 19.47 0.52 11.15
C TYR A 111 20.03 1.25 12.36
N LYS A 112 19.32 2.26 12.88
CA LYS A 112 19.73 2.96 14.12
C LYS A 112 19.86 2.01 15.30
N GLU A 113 18.93 1.08 15.48
CA GLU A 113 19.01 0.10 16.57
C GLU A 113 20.11 -0.93 16.36
N ILE A 114 20.33 -1.37 15.12
CA ILE A 114 21.45 -2.26 14.76
C ILE A 114 22.78 -1.59 15.09
N ASP A 115 22.99 -0.34 14.65
CA ASP A 115 24.24 0.39 14.88
C ASP A 115 24.50 0.60 16.37
N ARG A 116 23.46 0.98 17.13
CA ARG A 116 23.54 1.15 18.59
C ARG A 116 23.98 -0.13 19.28
N ARG A 117 23.41 -1.28 18.91
CA ARG A 117 23.79 -2.59 19.48
C ARG A 117 25.15 -3.06 19.03
N ALA A 118 25.45 -2.93 17.75
CA ALA A 118 26.74 -3.30 17.21
C ALA A 118 27.87 -2.56 17.93
N ALA A 119 27.72 -1.25 18.15
CA ALA A 119 28.66 -0.46 18.94
C ALA A 119 28.76 -0.92 20.41
N ALA A 120 27.62 -1.20 21.07
CA ALA A 120 27.60 -1.64 22.46
C ALA A 120 28.23 -3.03 22.67
N GLU A 121 28.10 -3.92 21.69
CA GLU A 121 28.60 -5.30 21.73
C GLU A 121 29.97 -5.47 21.03
N GLY A 122 30.55 -4.39 20.51
CA GLY A 122 31.89 -4.37 19.90
C GLY A 122 31.95 -4.98 18.49
N PHE A 123 30.82 -5.10 17.80
CA PHE A 123 30.76 -5.58 16.42
C PHE A 123 31.11 -4.46 15.43
N HIS A 124 32.10 -4.73 14.58
CA HIS A 124 32.54 -3.80 13.52
C HIS A 124 31.85 -4.07 12.17
N PHE A 125 31.28 -5.26 12.00
CA PHE A 125 30.54 -5.66 10.81
C PHE A 125 29.24 -6.32 11.21
N VAL A 126 28.15 -5.94 10.55
CA VAL A 126 26.85 -6.60 10.65
C VAL A 126 26.41 -6.99 9.26
N LEU A 127 26.21 -8.29 9.03
CA LEU A 127 25.69 -8.80 7.77
C LEU A 127 24.23 -9.21 7.94
N ASP A 128 23.45 -8.97 6.89
CA ASP A 128 22.09 -9.46 6.77
C ASP A 128 22.09 -10.95 6.42
N SER A 129 21.51 -11.78 7.29
CA SER A 129 21.37 -13.23 7.06
C SER A 129 20.15 -13.58 6.22
N SER A 130 19.24 -12.65 5.97
CA SER A 130 18.04 -12.87 5.13
C SER A 130 18.31 -12.72 3.63
N GLY A 131 19.43 -12.09 3.26
CA GLY A 131 19.83 -11.92 1.87
C GLY A 131 20.06 -13.25 1.13
N LYS A 132 19.65 -13.25 -0.13
CA LYS A 132 19.95 -14.31 -1.10
C LYS A 132 20.80 -13.76 -2.23
N THR A 133 21.65 -14.61 -2.78
CA THR A 133 22.40 -14.33 -4.01
C THR A 133 21.47 -14.35 -5.24
N MET A 134 21.97 -13.93 -6.41
CA MET A 134 21.21 -13.96 -7.66
C MET A 134 20.74 -15.38 -8.06
N ASN A 135 21.42 -16.42 -7.59
CA ASN A 135 21.07 -17.82 -7.85
C ASN A 135 20.21 -18.41 -6.71
N GLU A 136 19.53 -17.55 -5.94
CA GLU A 136 18.65 -17.90 -4.81
C GLU A 136 19.31 -18.62 -3.63
N GLN A 137 20.63 -18.70 -3.59
CA GLN A 137 21.37 -19.31 -2.47
C GLN A 137 21.53 -18.33 -1.30
N PRO A 138 21.50 -18.78 -0.04
CA PRO A 138 21.71 -17.92 1.12
C PRO A 138 23.08 -17.24 1.08
N THR A 139 23.12 -15.94 1.38
CA THR A 139 24.38 -15.18 1.41
C THR A 139 25.27 -15.60 2.59
N VAL A 140 24.68 -16.05 3.70
CA VAL A 140 25.39 -16.56 4.87
C VAL A 140 24.88 -17.95 5.23
N LEU A 141 25.80 -18.92 5.24
CA LEU A 141 25.47 -20.33 5.51
C LEU A 141 25.54 -20.68 7.01
N ARG A 142 26.50 -20.11 7.74
CA ARG A 142 26.72 -20.40 9.16
C ARG A 142 27.39 -19.22 9.87
N PHE A 143 27.00 -19.00 11.12
CA PHE A 143 27.63 -18.07 12.05
C PHE A 143 27.39 -18.53 13.50
N PRO A 144 28.19 -18.09 14.48
CA PRO A 144 27.93 -18.37 15.89
C PRO A 144 26.64 -17.70 16.36
N ALA A 145 25.80 -18.41 17.11
CA ALA A 145 24.54 -17.86 17.64
C ALA A 145 24.77 -16.64 18.55
N SER A 146 25.92 -16.55 19.22
CA SER A 146 26.33 -15.40 20.03
C SER A 146 26.50 -14.10 19.23
N CYS A 147 26.57 -14.18 17.91
CA CYS A 147 26.69 -13.03 17.02
C CYS A 147 25.35 -12.66 16.36
N ASP A 148 24.24 -13.30 16.74
CA ASP A 148 22.90 -12.98 16.23
C ASP A 148 22.24 -11.88 17.06
N LEU A 149 22.08 -10.71 16.46
CA LEU A 149 21.44 -9.56 17.08
C LEU A 149 19.93 -9.51 16.82
N THR A 150 19.37 -10.41 16.00
CA THR A 150 18.00 -10.34 15.46
C THR A 150 16.94 -10.16 16.56
N GLU A 151 16.89 -11.08 17.51
CA GLU A 151 15.91 -11.04 18.61
C GLU A 151 16.08 -9.81 19.49
N ALA A 152 17.33 -9.41 19.66
CA ALA A 152 17.70 -8.35 20.56
C ALA A 152 17.30 -6.97 19.99
N VAL A 153 17.43 -6.80 18.68
CA VAL A 153 16.94 -5.66 17.89
C VAL A 153 15.42 -5.62 17.90
N ILE A 154 14.74 -6.75 17.63
CA ILE A 154 13.26 -6.81 17.63
C ILE A 154 12.68 -6.39 18.98
N ARG A 155 13.25 -6.91 20.09
CA ARG A 155 12.80 -6.57 21.43
C ARG A 155 12.94 -5.08 21.71
N GLU A 156 14.06 -4.48 21.34
CA GLU A 156 14.31 -3.07 21.63
C GLU A 156 13.43 -2.14 20.80
N LEU A 157 13.33 -2.36 19.48
CA LEU A 157 12.46 -1.58 18.59
C LEU A 157 11.00 -1.55 19.08
N ASN A 158 10.51 -2.70 19.55
CA ASN A 158 9.15 -2.79 20.07
C ASN A 158 9.01 -2.17 21.47
N ARG A 159 10.08 -2.14 22.27
CA ARG A 159 10.10 -1.48 23.58
C ARG A 159 10.06 0.04 23.43
N THR A 160 10.94 0.62 22.62
CA THR A 160 11.01 2.08 22.40
C THR A 160 9.69 2.62 21.86
N MET A 161 9.08 1.93 20.90
CA MET A 161 7.75 2.28 20.38
C MET A 161 6.66 2.28 21.48
N THR A 162 6.79 1.43 22.51
CA THR A 162 5.84 1.40 23.63
C THR A 162 6.02 2.59 24.57
N GLU A 163 7.26 3.00 24.81
CA GLU A 163 7.58 4.18 25.62
C GLU A 163 7.21 5.49 24.92
N GLU A 164 7.43 5.61 23.60
CA GLU A 164 6.97 6.75 22.78
C GLU A 164 5.45 6.92 22.81
N ARG A 165 4.70 5.85 23.09
CA ARG A 165 3.23 5.86 23.16
C ARG A 165 2.68 6.11 24.57
N LYS A 166 3.55 6.22 25.58
CA LYS A 166 3.13 6.56 26.94
C LYS A 166 2.84 8.07 26.98
N PRO A 167 1.64 8.52 27.38
CA PRO A 167 1.35 9.94 27.42
C PRO A 167 2.34 10.63 28.36
N GLU A 168 3.03 11.63 27.84
CA GLU A 168 3.86 12.54 28.62
C GLU A 168 2.95 13.16 29.69
N ALA A 169 3.29 12.95 30.97
CA ALA A 169 2.49 13.44 32.08
C ALA A 169 2.35 14.97 31.92
N PRO A 170 1.13 15.54 32.10
CA PRO A 170 0.93 16.96 31.92
C PRO A 170 1.86 17.72 32.87
N GLN A 171 2.80 18.48 32.29
CA GLN A 171 3.64 19.39 33.07
C GLN A 171 2.75 20.47 33.68
N PRO A 172 2.84 20.76 34.98
CA PRO A 172 2.06 21.81 35.60
C PRO A 172 2.50 23.16 35.02
N SER A 173 1.58 23.82 34.32
CA SER A 173 1.77 25.18 33.81
C SER A 173 2.03 26.11 34.99
N ALA A 174 3.21 26.73 35.01
CA ALA A 174 3.53 27.80 35.94
C ALA A 174 2.53 28.95 35.77
N GLU A 175 1.74 29.22 36.81
CA GLU A 175 0.94 30.43 36.93
C GLU A 175 1.88 31.64 36.83
N THR A 176 1.68 32.45 35.79
CA THR A 176 2.36 33.73 35.64
C THR A 176 1.75 34.70 36.64
N THR A 177 2.49 34.96 37.72
CA THR A 177 2.17 36.02 38.68
C THR A 177 2.90 37.31 38.26
N LYS A 178 2.15 38.23 37.62
CA LYS A 178 2.16 39.71 37.79
C LYS A 178 1.78 40.43 36.51
#